data_AF-A0ABD6XA06-F1
#
_entry.id   AF-A0ABD6XA06-F1
#
_cell.length_a   1.000
_cell.length_b   1.000
_cell.length_c   1.000
_cell.angle_alpha   90.00
_cell.angle_beta   90.00
_cell.angle_gamma   90.00
#
_symmetry.space_group_name_H-M   'P 1'
#
loop_
_entity.id
_entity.type
_entity.pdbx_description
1 polymer ?
#
loop_
_entity_poly.entity_id
_entity_poly.type
_entity_poly.pdbx_seq_one_letter_code
_entity_poly.pdbx_strand_id
1 'polypeptide(L)'
;MIKRILIFSILYIPICAFGYTINLNVIDYDLKGNYCNDSNCVSIPVEDDINIEVNNVIELSSPYENIFFAGNSVSANNCGDLYYFDLKNKEFKIIKDSNDEIPSFCIFNQNGKELLSRERISASEYIESIWEIIDNKLILKTLDRLKGSHAIERKEKDEVFLVNKDEDIHKRKKLKAKVLVNKSFFYDKSFNKRKAYVIKGDVLEPMKYSSNSDYMFVRYGETFGFIKSNELSLY
;
A
#
# COMPACT_ATOMS: atom_id res chain seq x y z
N MET A 1 0.37 47.38 15.70
CA MET A 1 0.26 45.94 16.05
C MET A 1 1.15 45.18 15.08
N ILE A 2 2.37 44.83 15.50
CA ILE A 2 3.42 44.26 14.65
C ILE A 2 3.25 42.74 14.66
N LYS A 3 2.91 42.13 13.52
CA LYS A 3 2.96 40.67 13.35
C LYS A 3 4.41 40.26 13.12
N ARG A 4 5.00 39.56 14.09
CA ARG A 4 6.29 38.87 13.93
C ARG A 4 6.06 37.62 13.08
N ILE A 5 6.71 37.56 11.92
CA ILE A 5 6.85 36.33 11.13
C ILE A 5 8.13 35.66 11.62
N LEU A 6 8.02 34.46 12.18
CA LEU A 6 9.17 33.58 12.42
C LEU A 6 9.52 32.91 11.08
N ILE A 7 10.69 33.26 10.54
CA ILE A 7 11.31 32.53 9.44
C ILE A 7 12.31 31.57 10.09
N PHE A 8 12.06 30.26 10.00
CA PHE A 8 13.07 29.25 10.34
C PHE A 8 13.96 29.04 9.11
N SER A 9 15.18 29.56 9.18
CA SER A 9 16.23 29.26 8.20
C SER A 9 16.85 27.90 8.56
N ILE A 10 16.48 26.83 7.86
CA ILE A 10 17.25 25.58 7.91
C ILE A 10 18.34 25.72 6.86
N LEU A 11 19.59 25.77 7.31
CA LEU A 11 20.78 25.79 6.48
C LEU A 11 20.95 24.39 5.84
N TYR A 12 20.48 24.23 4.60
CA TYR A 12 20.75 23.02 3.81
C TYR A 12 22.03 23.26 3.00
N ILE A 13 23.03 22.39 3.19
CA ILE A 13 24.25 22.37 2.39
C ILE A 13 23.91 21.57 1.11
N PRO A 14 23.82 22.19 -0.08
CA PRO A 14 23.57 21.43 -1.29
C PRO A 14 24.87 20.73 -1.69
N ILE A 15 24.88 19.40 -1.65
CA ILE A 15 25.90 18.65 -2.38
C ILE A 15 25.44 18.64 -3.84
N CYS A 16 25.98 19.57 -4.61
CA CYS A 16 25.82 19.65 -6.05
C CYS A 16 26.43 18.42 -6.71
N ALA A 17 25.58 17.54 -7.22
CA ALA A 17 25.90 16.72 -8.37
C ALA A 17 24.79 16.99 -9.39
N PHE A 18 25.14 17.52 -10.56
CA PHE A 18 24.25 17.78 -11.72
C PHE A 18 23.57 19.15 -11.89
N GLY A 19 23.98 20.22 -11.20
CA GLY A 19 23.74 21.62 -11.66
C GLY A 19 22.29 22.15 -11.70
N TYR A 20 21.28 21.31 -11.48
CA TYR A 20 19.87 21.70 -11.40
C TYR A 20 19.22 21.21 -10.10
N THR A 21 18.17 21.92 -9.70
CA THR A 21 17.30 21.57 -8.56
C THR A 21 15.87 21.45 -9.07
N ILE A 22 15.21 20.34 -8.76
CA ILE A 22 13.79 20.10 -9.07
C ILE A 22 13.03 20.07 -7.76
N ASN A 23 11.97 20.86 -7.65
CA ASN A 23 11.11 20.87 -6.47
C ASN A 23 9.64 20.78 -6.89
N LEU A 24 8.86 20.05 -6.10
CA LEU A 24 7.41 20.00 -6.19
C LEU A 24 6.84 20.42 -4.83
N ASN A 25 6.04 21.48 -4.80
CA ASN A 25 5.52 22.06 -3.55
C ASN A 25 4.02 22.32 -3.65
N VAL A 26 3.34 22.33 -2.50
CA VAL A 26 1.96 22.81 -2.38
C VAL A 26 1.99 24.29 -1.98
N ILE A 27 1.39 25.17 -2.79
CA ILE A 27 1.29 26.61 -2.54
C ILE A 27 -0.18 27.02 -2.71
N ASP A 28 -0.80 27.52 -1.64
CA ASP A 28 -2.22 27.91 -1.64
C ASP A 28 -3.17 26.81 -2.15
N TYR A 29 -2.91 25.56 -1.75
CA TYR A 29 -3.60 24.34 -2.19
C TYR A 29 -3.36 23.91 -3.64
N ASP A 30 -2.48 24.60 -4.39
CA ASP A 30 -2.07 24.20 -5.74
C ASP A 30 -0.72 23.47 -5.73
N LEU A 31 -0.58 22.41 -6.52
CA LEU A 31 0.69 21.74 -6.73
C LEU A 31 1.50 22.52 -7.77
N LYS A 32 2.70 22.98 -7.40
CA LYS A 32 3.57 23.76 -8.27
C LYS A 32 4.95 23.13 -8.37
N GLY A 33 5.31 22.77 -9.59
CA GLY A 33 6.62 22.30 -9.96
C GLY A 33 7.56 23.45 -10.29
N ASN A 34 8.81 23.38 -9.84
CA ASN A 34 9.86 24.32 -10.23
C ASN A 34 11.12 23.54 -10.65
N TYR A 35 11.72 23.96 -11.76
CA TYR A 35 13.04 23.51 -12.20
C TYR A 35 13.98 24.70 -12.20
N CYS A 36 15.06 24.62 -11.44
CA CYS A 36 16.09 25.65 -11.35
C CYS A 36 17.41 25.10 -11.92
N ASN A 37 18.04 25.83 -12.84
CA ASN A 37 19.40 25.56 -13.29
C ASN A 37 20.26 26.80 -13.01
N ASP A 38 21.31 26.63 -12.20
CA ASP A 38 22.12 27.69 -11.60
C ASP A 38 21.30 28.74 -10.83
N SER A 39 20.69 29.69 -11.53
CA SER A 39 19.86 30.78 -10.98
C SER A 39 18.55 31.01 -11.75
N ASN A 40 18.34 30.28 -12.86
CA ASN A 40 17.14 30.40 -13.68
C ASN A 40 16.14 29.34 -13.25
N CYS A 41 15.08 29.78 -12.57
CA CYS A 41 13.96 28.94 -12.19
C CYS A 41 12.79 29.15 -13.14
N VAL A 42 12.22 28.05 -13.63
CA VAL A 42 10.99 28.05 -14.44
C VAL A 42 9.92 27.25 -13.71
N SER A 43 8.70 27.79 -13.71
CA SER A 43 7.53 27.01 -13.30
C SER A 43 7.26 25.92 -14.32
N ILE A 44 7.01 24.72 -13.81
CA ILE A 44 6.78 23.52 -14.57
C ILE A 44 5.31 23.13 -14.43
N PRO A 45 4.62 22.81 -15.55
CA PRO A 45 3.24 22.33 -15.48
C PRO A 45 3.18 21.00 -14.71
N VAL A 46 2.11 20.85 -13.96
CA VAL A 46 1.72 19.60 -13.31
C VAL A 46 0.41 19.17 -13.97
N GLU A 47 0.30 17.89 -14.33
CA GLU A 47 -0.89 17.32 -14.96
C GLU A 47 -2.19 17.70 -14.22
N ASP A 48 -3.21 18.21 -14.94
CA ASP A 48 -4.36 19.00 -14.44
C ASP A 48 -5.38 18.24 -13.54
N ASP A 49 -5.14 16.97 -13.19
CA ASP A 49 -6.14 16.10 -12.53
C ASP A 49 -5.94 15.96 -11.00
N ILE A 50 -5.40 16.99 -10.36
CA ILE A 50 -4.88 16.87 -8.98
C ILE A 50 -5.96 17.20 -7.96
N ASN A 51 -6.34 16.20 -7.16
CA ASN A 51 -7.23 16.39 -6.02
C ASN A 51 -6.37 16.62 -4.75
N ILE A 52 -6.03 17.88 -4.45
CA ILE A 52 -5.03 18.20 -3.43
C ILE A 52 -5.68 18.34 -2.05
N GLU A 53 -5.96 17.22 -1.40
CA GLU A 53 -6.09 17.16 0.07
C GLU A 53 -4.74 16.83 0.75
N VAL A 54 -3.63 17.23 0.12
CA VAL A 54 -2.28 16.87 0.55
C VAL A 54 -1.64 18.01 1.34
N ASN A 55 -1.11 17.69 2.52
CA ASN A 55 -0.48 18.70 3.40
C ASN A 55 0.98 18.97 3.04
N ASN A 56 1.68 18.02 2.41
CA ASN A 56 3.08 18.15 2.00
C ASN A 56 3.39 17.23 0.82
N VAL A 57 4.45 17.56 0.08
CA VAL A 57 5.07 16.68 -0.91
C VAL A 57 6.48 16.39 -0.41
N ILE A 58 6.91 15.14 -0.50
CA ILE A 58 8.30 14.79 -0.22
C ILE A 58 8.92 14.11 -1.44
N GLU A 59 10.20 14.40 -1.64
CA GLU A 59 11.03 13.69 -2.62
C GLU A 59 11.30 12.27 -2.11
N LEU A 60 11.16 11.29 -3.00
CA LEU A 60 11.47 9.90 -2.72
C LEU A 60 12.94 9.63 -3.04
N SER A 61 13.62 8.90 -2.14
CA SER A 61 15.00 8.47 -2.39
C SER A 61 15.02 7.45 -3.53
N SER A 62 15.50 7.84 -4.71
CA SER A 62 15.43 7.00 -5.91
C SER A 62 16.80 6.42 -6.27
N PRO A 63 16.94 5.10 -6.48
CA PRO A 63 18.09 4.52 -7.17
C PRO A 63 17.98 4.63 -8.70
N TYR A 64 16.93 5.28 -9.23
CA TYR A 64 16.62 5.39 -10.65
C TYR A 64 16.92 6.79 -11.18
N GLU A 65 17.13 6.92 -12.49
CA GLU A 65 17.48 8.18 -13.17
C GLU A 65 16.43 9.30 -13.02
N ASN A 66 15.20 8.94 -12.65
CA ASN A 66 14.09 9.89 -12.47
C ASN A 66 13.92 10.28 -11.00
N ILE A 67 13.56 11.55 -10.79
CA ILE A 67 13.22 12.10 -9.48
C ILE A 67 11.73 11.89 -9.25
N PHE A 68 11.40 11.26 -8.13
CA PHE A 68 10.04 10.91 -7.75
C PHE A 68 9.60 11.72 -6.53
N PHE A 69 8.32 12.06 -6.50
CA PHE A 69 7.69 12.82 -5.44
C PHE A 69 6.43 12.11 -5.01
N ALA A 70 6.09 12.27 -3.74
CA ALA A 70 4.91 11.64 -3.17
C ALA A 70 4.14 12.67 -2.36
N GLY A 71 2.84 12.78 -2.66
CA GLY A 71 1.91 13.53 -1.84
C GLY A 71 1.76 12.84 -0.49
N ASN A 72 2.30 13.43 0.58
CA ASN A 72 2.19 12.88 1.91
C ASN A 72 1.11 13.60 2.70
N SER A 73 0.18 12.81 3.22
CA SER A 73 -0.75 13.27 4.23
C SER A 73 -0.36 12.73 5.60
N VAL A 74 -0.50 13.60 6.60
CA VAL A 74 -0.37 13.24 8.02
C VAL A 74 -1.54 12.37 8.52
N SER A 75 -2.57 12.15 7.71
CA SER A 75 -3.79 11.42 8.05
C SER A 75 -3.91 10.14 7.22
N ALA A 76 -4.43 9.06 7.83
CA ALA A 76 -4.74 7.80 7.11
C ALA A 76 -5.99 7.90 6.23
N ASN A 77 -6.69 9.03 6.28
CA ASN A 77 -7.96 9.27 5.57
C ASN A 77 -7.79 10.21 4.37
N ASN A 78 -6.65 10.90 4.28
CA ASN A 78 -6.33 11.83 3.22
C ASN A 78 -5.13 11.22 2.51
N CYS A 79 -5.25 10.93 1.24
CA CYS A 79 -4.23 10.20 0.49
C CYS A 79 -3.75 11.10 -0.65
N GLY A 80 -2.49 10.94 -1.02
CA GLY A 80 -1.89 11.70 -2.11
C GLY A 80 -1.48 10.79 -3.25
N ASP A 81 -1.32 11.40 -4.42
CA ASP A 81 -0.78 10.72 -5.59
C ASP A 81 0.75 10.69 -5.56
N LEU A 82 1.32 9.84 -6.41
CA LEU A 82 2.76 9.79 -6.67
C LEU A 82 3.05 10.45 -8.01
N TYR A 83 4.19 11.14 -8.09
CA TYR A 83 4.60 11.90 -9.25
C TYR A 83 6.04 11.57 -9.63
N TYR A 84 6.35 11.70 -10.92
CA TYR A 84 7.73 11.72 -11.40
C TYR A 84 7.96 12.93 -12.28
N PHE A 85 9.21 13.40 -12.32
CA PHE A 85 9.62 14.45 -13.24
C PHE A 85 10.10 13.84 -14.56
N ASP A 86 9.38 14.11 -15.65
CA ASP A 86 9.82 13.77 -17.00
C ASP A 86 10.86 14.81 -17.46
N LEU A 87 12.14 14.44 -17.35
CA LEU A 87 13.25 15.33 -17.71
C LEU A 87 13.23 15.75 -19.19
N LYS A 88 12.72 14.89 -20.08
CA LYS A 88 12.71 15.13 -21.53
C LYS A 88 11.71 16.23 -21.89
N ASN A 89 10.51 16.15 -21.34
CA ASN A 89 9.43 17.10 -21.64
C ASN A 89 9.38 18.26 -20.63
N LYS A 90 10.12 18.15 -19.52
CA LYS A 90 10.11 19.10 -18.39
C LYS A 90 8.69 19.30 -17.85
N GLU A 91 8.08 18.21 -17.39
CA GLU A 91 6.73 18.19 -16.83
C GLU A 91 6.65 17.20 -15.66
N PHE A 92 5.76 17.46 -14.71
CA PHE A 92 5.42 16.48 -13.67
C PHE A 92 4.27 15.60 -14.14
N LYS A 93 4.44 14.28 -13.99
CA LYS A 93 3.46 13.26 -14.38
C LYS A 93 3.02 12.44 -13.20
N ILE A 94 1.75 12.07 -13.17
CA ILE A 94 1.21 11.13 -12.18
C ILE A 94 1.72 9.72 -12.50
N ILE A 95 2.18 9.00 -11.47
CA ILE A 95 2.55 7.60 -11.58
C ILE A 95 1.29 6.74 -11.48
N LYS A 96 1.13 5.82 -12.43
CA LYS A 96 0.02 4.87 -12.48
C LYS A 96 0.51 3.45 -12.18
N ASP A 97 -0.41 2.58 -11.82
CA ASP A 97 -0.11 1.15 -11.69
C ASP A 97 0.01 0.46 -13.06
N SER A 98 0.19 -0.87 -13.04
CA SER A 98 0.26 -1.69 -14.25
C SER A 98 -1.03 -1.70 -15.08
N ASN A 99 -2.17 -1.31 -14.49
CA ASN A 99 -3.49 -1.25 -15.14
C ASN A 99 -3.86 0.18 -15.58
N ASP A 100 -2.91 1.12 -15.49
CA ASP A 100 -3.09 2.54 -15.75
C ASP A 100 -4.10 3.22 -14.80
N GLU A 101 -4.31 2.67 -13.61
CA GLU A 101 -5.07 3.28 -12.52
C GLU A 101 -4.14 4.14 -11.64
N ILE A 102 -4.68 5.20 -11.04
CA ILE A 102 -3.96 6.06 -10.09
C ILE A 102 -4.17 5.47 -8.69
N PRO A 103 -3.15 4.87 -8.05
CA PRO A 103 -3.33 4.29 -6.73
C PRO A 103 -3.28 5.38 -5.67
N SER A 104 -4.15 5.27 -4.68
CA SER A 104 -4.20 6.16 -3.52
C SER A 104 -3.13 5.76 -2.50
N PHE A 105 -2.25 6.69 -2.12
CA PHE A 105 -1.22 6.45 -1.10
C PHE A 105 -1.46 7.31 0.14
N CYS A 106 -1.75 6.65 1.27
CA CYS A 106 -1.91 7.30 2.57
C CYS A 106 -0.80 6.80 3.51
N ILE A 107 -0.32 7.68 4.42
CA ILE A 107 0.77 7.44 5.37
C ILE A 107 1.85 6.51 4.79
N PHE A 108 2.78 7.06 4.04
CA PHE A 108 3.79 6.22 3.40
C PHE A 108 5.16 6.29 4.08
N ASN A 109 5.89 5.18 3.96
CA ASN A 109 7.29 5.07 4.33
C ASN A 109 8.04 4.37 3.19
N GLN A 110 9.29 4.76 2.96
CA GLN A 110 10.12 4.14 1.94
C GLN A 110 11.18 3.24 2.59
N ASN A 111 11.34 2.03 2.06
CA ASN A 111 12.40 1.12 2.44
C ASN A 111 13.16 0.64 1.19
N GLY A 112 14.30 1.26 0.90
CA GLY A 112 15.01 1.02 -0.35
C GLY A 112 14.14 1.38 -1.56
N LYS A 113 13.83 0.39 -2.39
CA LYS A 113 12.99 0.55 -3.60
C LYS A 113 11.48 0.42 -3.34
N GLU A 114 11.11 0.01 -2.13
CA GLU A 114 9.72 -0.30 -1.80
C GLU A 114 9.04 0.88 -1.11
N LEU A 115 7.80 1.14 -1.52
CA LEU A 115 6.89 2.09 -0.91
C LEU A 115 5.86 1.32 -0.10
N LEU A 116 5.89 1.53 1.21
CA LEU A 116 4.88 1.05 2.12
C LEU A 116 3.80 2.11 2.25
N SER A 117 2.54 1.76 2.04
CA SER A 117 1.39 2.65 2.31
C SER A 117 0.40 1.99 3.26
N ARG A 118 -0.24 2.82 4.10
CA ARG A 118 -1.32 2.41 4.98
C ARG A 118 -2.52 3.35 4.83
N GLU A 119 -3.61 2.80 4.33
CA GLU A 119 -4.91 3.47 4.17
C GLU A 119 -5.90 3.01 5.24
N ARG A 120 -6.72 3.92 5.76
CA ARG A 120 -7.85 3.57 6.61
C ARG A 120 -9.13 3.55 5.80
N ILE A 121 -9.75 2.37 5.68
CA ILE A 121 -11.03 2.19 4.98
C ILE A 121 -12.21 2.46 5.93
N SER A 122 -12.08 2.08 7.20
CA SER A 122 -13.13 2.32 8.20
C SER A 122 -12.57 2.41 9.61
N ALA A 123 -13.46 2.53 10.61
CA ALA A 123 -13.04 2.57 12.01
C ALA A 123 -12.20 1.35 12.44
N SER A 124 -12.47 0.19 11.84
CA SER A 124 -11.91 -1.12 12.20
C SER A 124 -11.18 -1.82 11.05
N GLU A 125 -11.02 -1.16 9.91
CA GLU A 125 -10.43 -1.72 8.69
C GLU A 125 -9.35 -0.82 8.11
N TYR A 126 -8.18 -1.41 7.86
CA TYR A 126 -7.05 -0.77 7.22
C TYR A 126 -6.55 -1.63 6.06
N ILE A 127 -5.98 -0.97 5.07
CA ILE A 127 -5.23 -1.60 4.00
C ILE A 127 -3.77 -1.22 4.17
N GLU A 128 -2.89 -2.22 4.16
CA GLU A 128 -1.45 -2.01 4.04
C GLU A 128 -1.00 -2.54 2.69
N SER A 129 -0.12 -1.81 2.01
CA SER A 129 0.38 -2.22 0.71
C SER A 129 1.87 -1.95 0.56
N ILE A 130 2.55 -2.86 -0.13
CA ILE A 130 3.94 -2.68 -0.58
C ILE A 130 3.91 -2.55 -2.09
N TRP A 131 4.46 -1.44 -2.58
CA TRP A 131 4.61 -1.14 -4.00
C TRP A 131 6.08 -0.99 -4.36
N GLU A 132 6.44 -1.34 -5.58
CA GLU A 132 7.75 -1.05 -6.15
C GLU A 132 7.58 -0.17 -7.38
N ILE A 133 8.44 0.85 -7.52
CA ILE A 133 8.52 1.65 -8.75
C ILE A 133 9.48 0.96 -9.73
N ILE A 134 8.97 0.62 -10.91
CA ILE A 134 9.75 0.08 -12.04
C ILE A 134 9.33 0.81 -13.31
N ASP A 135 10.29 1.40 -14.02
CA ASP A 135 10.07 2.11 -15.30
C ASP A 135 8.90 3.11 -15.28
N ASN A 136 8.87 3.96 -14.24
CA ASN A 136 7.81 4.95 -14.00
C ASN A 136 6.40 4.35 -13.83
N LYS A 137 6.29 3.06 -13.51
CA LYS A 137 5.04 2.39 -13.11
C LYS A 137 5.12 1.83 -11.70
N LEU A 138 3.97 1.76 -11.04
CA LEU A 138 3.82 1.11 -9.75
C LEU A 138 3.44 -0.35 -9.93
N ILE A 139 4.16 -1.23 -9.23
CA ILE A 139 3.87 -2.66 -9.19
C ILE A 139 3.52 -3.03 -7.76
N LEU A 140 2.27 -3.46 -7.55
CA LEU A 140 1.82 -3.99 -6.28
C LEU A 140 2.54 -5.32 -5.99
N LYS A 141 3.29 -5.38 -4.88
CA LYS A 141 3.92 -6.61 -4.41
C LYS A 141 3.01 -7.36 -3.45
N THR A 142 2.46 -6.62 -2.50
CA THR A 142 1.68 -7.18 -1.40
C THR A 142 0.56 -6.21 -1.03
N LEU A 143 -0.62 -6.75 -0.76
CA LEU A 143 -1.77 -6.02 -0.23
C LEU A 143 -2.39 -6.79 0.92
N ASP A 144 -2.43 -6.17 2.10
CA ASP A 144 -2.93 -6.75 3.33
C ASP A 144 -4.19 -6.01 3.77
N ARG A 145 -5.29 -6.75 3.97
CA ARG A 145 -6.57 -6.23 4.48
C ARG A 145 -6.76 -6.59 5.95
N LEU A 146 -6.58 -5.59 6.81
CA LEU A 146 -6.60 -5.72 8.25
C LEU A 146 -8.00 -5.49 8.79
N LYS A 147 -8.76 -6.58 8.99
CA LYS A 147 -10.11 -6.52 9.58
C LYS A 147 -10.15 -7.27 10.92
N GLY A 148 -10.16 -6.51 12.03
CA GLY A 148 -10.63 -6.93 13.36
C GLY A 148 -10.18 -8.28 13.96
N SER A 149 -9.12 -8.93 13.46
CA SER A 149 -8.74 -10.30 13.83
C SER A 149 -7.22 -10.49 13.88
N HIS A 150 -6.78 -11.65 14.39
CA HIS A 150 -5.36 -12.02 14.54
C HIS A 150 -4.73 -12.50 13.21
N ALA A 151 -5.54 -12.73 12.18
CA ALA A 151 -5.10 -13.14 10.87
C ALA A 151 -5.63 -12.15 9.81
N ILE A 152 -4.77 -11.77 8.88
CA ILE A 152 -5.03 -10.77 7.84
C ILE A 152 -5.16 -11.49 6.51
N GLU A 153 -6.10 -11.06 5.67
CA GLU A 153 -6.13 -11.45 4.25
C GLU A 153 -5.00 -10.73 3.50
N ARG A 154 -4.05 -11.50 2.98
CA ARG A 154 -2.98 -11.02 2.12
C ARG A 154 -3.25 -11.42 0.68
N LYS A 155 -3.06 -10.47 -0.24
CA LYS A 155 -2.93 -10.70 -1.67
C LYS A 155 -1.48 -10.47 -2.10
N GLU A 156 -0.88 -11.47 -2.72
CA GLU A 156 0.41 -11.37 -3.41
C GLU A 156 0.23 -11.94 -4.81
N LYS A 157 0.48 -11.12 -5.84
CA LYS A 157 0.18 -11.47 -7.24
C LYS A 157 -1.28 -11.94 -7.40
N ASP A 158 -1.48 -13.19 -7.82
CA ASP A 158 -2.79 -13.80 -8.06
C ASP A 158 -3.27 -14.67 -6.89
N GLU A 159 -2.51 -14.74 -5.79
CA GLU A 159 -2.86 -15.56 -4.62
C GLU A 159 -3.44 -14.73 -3.49
N VAL A 160 -4.43 -15.31 -2.79
CA VAL A 160 -5.02 -14.76 -1.57
C VAL A 160 -4.91 -15.79 -0.45
N PHE A 161 -4.33 -15.40 0.69
CA PHE A 161 -4.08 -16.27 1.82
C PHE A 161 -4.09 -15.52 3.15
N LEU A 162 -4.25 -16.24 4.26
CA LEU A 162 -4.16 -15.63 5.58
C LEU A 162 -2.72 -15.57 6.09
N VAL A 163 -2.36 -14.45 6.73
CA VAL A 163 -1.08 -14.24 7.42
C VAL A 163 -1.29 -13.74 8.85
N ASN A 164 -0.26 -13.84 9.70
CA ASN A 164 -0.34 -13.31 11.06
C ASN A 164 -0.33 -11.77 11.07
N LYS A 165 -1.24 -11.16 11.83
CA LYS A 165 -1.34 -9.70 11.97
C LYS A 165 -0.15 -9.06 12.69
N ASP A 166 0.41 -9.77 13.66
CA ASP A 166 1.35 -9.19 14.62
C ASP A 166 2.78 -9.08 14.07
N GLU A 167 3.05 -9.74 12.94
CA GLU A 167 4.34 -9.66 12.25
C GLU A 167 4.41 -8.42 11.34
N ASP A 168 5.64 -7.90 11.15
CA ASP A 168 5.93 -6.88 10.15
C ASP A 168 5.48 -7.35 8.76
N ILE A 169 4.88 -6.47 7.96
CA ILE A 169 4.34 -6.78 6.62
C ILE A 169 5.36 -7.51 5.72
N HIS A 170 6.65 -7.20 5.78
CA HIS A 170 7.68 -7.89 4.99
C HIS A 170 8.00 -9.30 5.50
N LYS A 171 7.65 -9.59 6.76
CA LYS A 171 7.98 -10.83 7.46
C LYS A 171 6.78 -11.77 7.62
N ARG A 172 5.55 -11.29 7.39
CA ARG A 172 4.33 -12.09 7.62
C ARG A 172 4.37 -13.36 6.80
N LYS A 173 4.16 -14.49 7.45
CA LYS A 173 4.13 -15.81 6.81
C LYS A 173 2.71 -16.29 6.54
N LYS A 174 2.57 -17.10 5.49
CA LYS A 174 1.36 -17.88 5.21
C LYS A 174 1.01 -18.72 6.44
N LEU A 175 -0.18 -18.48 7.00
CA LEU A 175 -0.72 -19.29 8.08
C LEU A 175 -1.10 -20.68 7.57
N LYS A 176 -1.15 -21.63 8.48
CA LYS A 176 -1.70 -22.97 8.28
C LYS A 176 -2.82 -23.20 9.27
N ALA A 177 -3.76 -24.05 8.91
CA ALA A 177 -4.90 -24.41 9.75
C ALA A 177 -4.88 -25.91 10.04
N LYS A 178 -4.73 -26.30 11.31
CA LYS A 178 -4.81 -27.71 11.72
C LYS A 178 -6.21 -28.08 12.15
N VAL A 179 -6.75 -29.18 11.63
CA VAL A 179 -8.06 -29.71 12.01
C VAL A 179 -8.01 -30.29 13.43
N LEU A 180 -8.91 -29.82 14.30
CA LEU A 180 -8.95 -30.18 15.72
C LEU A 180 -9.91 -31.34 16.04
N VAL A 181 -10.94 -31.51 15.21
CA VAL A 181 -12.02 -32.47 15.40
C VAL A 181 -11.81 -33.72 14.55
N ASN A 182 -12.36 -34.86 14.98
CA ASN A 182 -12.19 -36.14 14.26
C ASN A 182 -12.65 -36.09 12.81
N LYS A 183 -13.67 -35.28 12.51
CA LYS A 183 -14.22 -35.11 11.17
C LYS A 183 -14.80 -33.71 11.02
N SER A 184 -14.31 -32.97 10.04
CA SER A 184 -14.78 -31.63 9.66
C SER A 184 -15.16 -31.61 8.19
N PHE A 185 -16.26 -30.94 7.83
CA PHE A 185 -16.78 -30.94 6.46
C PHE A 185 -16.48 -29.64 5.74
N PHE A 186 -16.19 -29.73 4.44
CA PHE A 186 -16.23 -28.60 3.55
C PHE A 186 -17.68 -28.21 3.23
N TYR A 187 -17.97 -26.93 3.36
CA TYR A 187 -19.23 -26.29 3.04
C TYR A 187 -19.10 -25.40 1.80
N ASP A 188 -20.21 -25.20 1.09
CA ASP A 188 -20.31 -24.17 0.07
C ASP A 188 -20.53 -22.77 0.67
N LYS A 189 -20.61 -21.75 -0.19
CA LYS A 189 -20.79 -20.35 0.22
C LYS A 189 -22.10 -20.10 0.97
N SER A 190 -23.11 -20.96 0.77
CA SER A 190 -24.39 -20.91 1.50
C SER A 190 -24.37 -21.69 2.82
N PHE A 191 -23.25 -22.30 3.17
CA PHE A 191 -23.03 -23.03 4.43
C PHE A 191 -24.03 -24.18 4.69
N ASN A 192 -24.73 -24.65 3.66
CA ASN A 192 -25.85 -25.59 3.80
C ASN A 192 -25.57 -26.95 3.15
N LYS A 193 -24.63 -27.04 2.19
CA LYS A 193 -24.24 -28.30 1.55
C LYS A 193 -22.87 -28.76 2.01
N ARG A 194 -22.80 -30.00 2.47
CA ARG A 194 -21.55 -30.67 2.81
C ARG A 194 -20.99 -31.33 1.54
N LYS A 195 -19.70 -31.17 1.30
CA LYS A 195 -18.96 -31.81 0.21
C LYS A 195 -18.04 -32.89 0.79
N ALA A 196 -16.73 -32.73 0.60
CA ALA A 196 -15.70 -33.56 1.20
C ALA A 196 -15.55 -33.30 2.70
N TYR A 197 -14.73 -34.11 3.37
CA TYR A 197 -14.36 -33.91 4.77
C TYR A 197 -12.86 -34.10 4.95
N VAL A 198 -12.35 -33.53 6.03
CA VAL A 198 -10.98 -33.68 6.54
C VAL A 198 -11.05 -34.24 7.96
N ILE A 199 -9.96 -34.84 8.42
CA ILE A 199 -9.88 -35.50 9.71
C ILE A 199 -8.90 -34.78 10.64
N LYS A 200 -8.98 -35.11 11.93
CA LYS A 200 -8.11 -34.53 12.95
C LYS A 200 -6.64 -34.68 12.57
N GLY A 201 -5.92 -33.57 12.64
CA GLY A 201 -4.49 -33.52 12.31
C GLY A 201 -4.18 -33.11 10.88
N ASP A 202 -5.15 -33.15 9.96
CA ASP A 202 -4.99 -32.61 8.61
C ASP A 202 -4.62 -31.13 8.69
N VAL A 203 -3.74 -30.71 7.78
CA VAL A 203 -3.24 -29.33 7.69
C VAL A 203 -3.75 -28.72 6.40
N LEU A 204 -4.45 -27.60 6.53
CA LEU A 204 -5.13 -26.88 5.46
C LEU A 204 -4.47 -25.53 5.26
N GLU A 205 -4.71 -24.94 4.10
CA GLU A 205 -4.26 -23.60 3.77
C GLU A 205 -5.43 -22.60 3.91
N PRO A 206 -5.46 -21.80 4.98
CA PRO A 206 -6.50 -20.82 5.18
C PRO A 206 -6.35 -19.63 4.24
N MET A 207 -7.46 -19.28 3.57
CA MET A 207 -7.46 -18.25 2.54
C MET A 207 -8.16 -16.97 2.98
N LYS A 208 -9.33 -17.08 3.62
CA LYS A 208 -10.10 -15.93 4.13
C LYS A 208 -11.16 -16.35 5.15
N TYR A 209 -11.62 -15.42 5.97
CA TYR A 209 -12.82 -15.60 6.78
C TYR A 209 -14.11 -15.37 5.96
N SER A 210 -15.21 -16.01 6.38
CA SER A 210 -16.56 -15.61 5.97
C SER A 210 -16.94 -14.25 6.55
N SER A 211 -18.01 -13.64 6.05
CA SER A 211 -18.48 -12.33 6.51
C SER A 211 -18.83 -12.27 8.01
N ASN A 212 -19.25 -13.39 8.59
CA ASN A 212 -19.57 -13.56 10.01
C ASN A 212 -18.44 -14.26 10.81
N SER A 213 -17.28 -14.54 10.21
CA SER A 213 -16.13 -15.22 10.81
C SER A 213 -16.36 -16.66 11.34
N ASP A 214 -17.60 -17.16 11.35
CA ASP A 214 -17.94 -18.53 11.79
C ASP A 214 -17.32 -19.61 10.89
N TYR A 215 -17.01 -19.24 9.64
CA TYR A 215 -16.38 -20.12 8.68
C TYR A 215 -15.11 -19.51 8.11
N MET A 216 -14.20 -20.37 7.69
CA MET A 216 -12.95 -20.05 7.05
C MET A 216 -12.92 -20.75 5.70
N PHE A 217 -12.68 -19.99 4.64
CA PHE A 217 -12.40 -20.56 3.32
C PHE A 217 -10.98 -21.12 3.34
N VAL A 218 -10.83 -22.40 3.02
CA VAL A 218 -9.57 -23.12 3.08
C VAL A 218 -9.35 -23.96 1.80
N ARG A 219 -8.08 -24.22 1.50
CA ARG A 219 -7.63 -25.15 0.45
C ARG A 219 -7.01 -26.40 1.08
N TYR A 220 -7.31 -27.57 0.51
CA TYR A 220 -6.67 -28.85 0.83
C TYR A 220 -6.44 -29.65 -0.46
N GLY A 221 -5.20 -29.64 -0.95
CA GLY A 221 -4.91 -30.07 -2.32
C GLY A 221 -5.76 -29.26 -3.32
N GLU A 222 -6.47 -29.96 -4.20
CA GLU A 222 -7.40 -29.36 -5.18
C GLU A 222 -8.80 -29.04 -4.60
N THR A 223 -9.04 -29.35 -3.32
CA THR A 223 -10.34 -29.11 -2.69
C THR A 223 -10.40 -27.73 -2.05
N PHE A 224 -11.45 -26.98 -2.39
CA PHE A 224 -11.75 -25.68 -1.81
C PHE A 224 -13.13 -25.68 -1.15
N GLY A 225 -13.25 -24.99 -0.03
CA GLY A 225 -14.54 -24.75 0.60
C GLY A 225 -14.42 -24.10 1.97
N PHE A 226 -15.56 -23.91 2.61
CA PHE A 226 -15.64 -23.32 3.93
C PHE A 226 -15.60 -24.40 5.00
N ILE A 227 -14.81 -24.20 6.05
CA ILE A 227 -14.81 -25.05 7.26
C ILE A 227 -15.14 -24.15 8.45
N LYS A 228 -15.81 -24.69 9.48
CA LYS A 228 -16.09 -23.91 10.68
C LYS A 228 -14.80 -23.50 11.37
N SER A 229 -14.66 -22.22 11.67
CA SER A 229 -13.42 -21.66 12.23
C SER A 229 -13.04 -22.28 13.57
N ASN A 230 -14.02 -22.67 14.40
CA ASN A 230 -13.78 -23.30 15.71
C ASN A 230 -13.32 -24.77 15.63
N GLU A 231 -13.32 -25.36 14.43
CA GLU A 231 -12.80 -26.72 14.18
C GLU A 231 -11.32 -26.67 13.75
N LEU A 232 -10.75 -25.47 13.65
CA LEU A 232 -9.40 -25.21 13.15
C LEU A 232 -8.56 -24.49 14.20
N SER A 233 -7.26 -24.80 14.23
CA SER A 233 -6.25 -23.99 14.93
C SER A 233 -5.30 -23.38 13.90
N LEU A 234 -5.23 -22.06 13.88
CA LEU A 234 -4.29 -21.30 13.06
C LEU A 234 -2.91 -21.25 13.72
N TYR A 235 -1.85 -21.36 12.91
CA TYR A 235 -0.46 -21.23 13.31
C TYR A 235 0.45 -20.86 12.13
#